data_AF-A0A6G0V1Y6-F1
#
_entry.id   AF-A0A6G0V1Y6-F1
#
_cell.length_a   1.000
_cell.length_b   1.000
_cell.length_c   1.000
_cell.angle_alpha   90.00
_cell.angle_beta   90.00
_cell.angle_gamma   90.00
#
_symmetry.space_group_name_H-M   'P 1'
#
loop_
_entity.id
_entity.type
_entity.pdbx_description
1 polymer ?
#
loop_
_entity_poly.entity_id
_entity_poly.type
_entity_poly.pdbx_seq_one_letter_code
_entity_poly.pdbx_strand_id
1 'polypeptide(L)'
;MVSTRIVFLIFMACLPSVLGFACGTGGLDSYVAKTSIMNHCDSRLSQFNSCCVDHDKCYDRQLGRSNCDKIFCKCLDKAATGTFLCKWDAKKFCWVVKLFGGKAYNKAAR
;
A
#
# COMPACT_ATOMS: atom_id res chain seq x y z
N MET A 1 18.13 30.82 27.01
CA MET A 1 19.15 29.80 26.63
C MET A 1 18.51 28.43 26.76
N VAL A 2 18.03 27.85 25.66
CA VAL A 2 17.36 26.53 25.67
C VAL A 2 18.45 25.45 25.65
N SER A 3 18.40 24.53 26.64
CA SER A 3 19.40 23.49 26.85
C SER A 3 19.56 22.58 25.64
N THR A 4 20.81 22.35 25.22
CA THR A 4 21.22 21.48 24.10
C THR A 4 20.73 20.05 24.24
N ARG A 5 20.41 19.59 25.46
CA ARG A 5 19.84 18.26 25.72
C ARG A 5 18.35 18.15 25.33
N ILE A 6 17.60 19.24 25.36
CA ILE A 6 16.18 19.28 24.97
C ILE A 6 16.05 19.23 23.44
N VAL A 7 16.98 19.87 22.73
CA VAL A 7 17.00 19.89 21.25
C VAL A 7 17.20 18.48 20.67
N PHE A 8 18.02 17.63 21.30
CA PHE A 8 18.25 16.25 20.84
C PHE A 8 17.03 15.33 21.03
N LEU A 9 16.26 15.52 22.10
CA LEU A 9 15.05 14.73 22.36
C LEU A 9 13.88 15.09 21.43
N ILE A 10 13.87 16.31 20.91
CA ILE A 10 12.86 16.77 19.93
C ILE A 10 13.13 16.19 18.54
N PHE A 11 14.38 15.86 18.20
CA PHE A 11 14.74 15.29 16.89
C PHE A 11 14.42 13.79 16.74
N MET A 12 14.26 13.06 17.86
CA MET A 12 13.88 11.63 17.89
C MET A 12 12.36 11.39 17.98
N ALA A 13 11.56 12.43 18.19
CA ALA A 13 10.10 12.34 18.25
C ALA A 13 9.40 12.65 16.92
N CYS A 14 10.19 12.95 15.87
CA CYS A 14 9.70 13.12 14.51
C CYS A 14 10.40 12.09 13.60
N LEU A 15 10.17 10.79 13.84
CA LEU A 15 9.93 9.94 12.68
C LEU A 15 8.49 10.25 12.28
N PRO A 16 8.24 11.19 11.35
CA PRO A 16 6.92 11.29 10.78
C PRO A 16 6.68 9.93 10.14
N SER A 17 5.81 9.15 10.75
CA SER A 17 4.96 8.19 10.08
C SER A 17 5.50 7.71 8.73
N VAL A 18 6.18 6.57 8.73
CA VAL A 18 6.19 5.65 7.57
C VAL A 18 4.75 5.22 7.20
N LEU A 19 3.72 5.74 7.89
CA LEU A 19 2.29 5.62 7.67
C LEU A 19 1.76 6.47 6.48
N GLY A 20 2.47 6.44 5.35
CA GLY A 20 1.90 6.86 4.07
C GLY A 20 0.86 5.86 3.57
N PHE A 21 -0.01 6.30 2.66
CA PHE A 21 -0.80 5.35 1.86
C PHE A 21 0.10 4.79 0.75
N ALA A 22 0.43 3.50 0.83
CA ALA A 22 1.41 2.80 0.02
C ALA A 22 0.87 2.31 -1.32
N CYS A 23 -0.44 2.08 -1.46
CA CYS A 23 -0.98 1.61 -2.73
C CYS A 23 -0.75 2.64 -3.84
N GLY A 24 -0.12 2.21 -4.94
CA GLY A 24 0.22 3.05 -6.09
C GLY A 24 1.73 3.22 -6.24
N THR A 25 2.14 3.92 -7.28
CA THR A 25 3.53 4.17 -7.65
C THR A 25 3.86 5.68 -7.66
N GLY A 26 2.87 6.54 -7.42
CA GLY A 26 2.99 8.00 -7.37
C GLY A 26 1.70 8.71 -6.93
N GLY A 27 1.62 10.03 -7.14
CA GLY A 27 0.54 10.84 -6.58
C GLY A 27 -0.87 10.54 -7.11
N LEU A 28 -1.03 10.42 -8.44
CA LEU A 28 -2.34 10.28 -9.06
C LEU A 28 -2.96 8.89 -8.81
N ASP A 29 -2.19 7.82 -9.01
CA ASP A 29 -2.66 6.45 -8.81
C ASP A 29 -2.88 6.13 -7.33
N SER A 30 -2.02 6.63 -6.42
CA SER A 30 -2.28 6.53 -4.99
C SER A 30 -3.53 7.30 -4.56
N TYR A 31 -3.76 8.51 -5.09
CA TYR A 31 -4.98 9.27 -4.82
C TYR A 31 -6.23 8.52 -5.27
N VAL A 32 -6.25 8.04 -6.53
CA VAL A 32 -7.39 7.28 -7.08
C VAL A 32 -7.65 6.02 -6.26
N ALA A 33 -6.61 5.27 -5.91
CA ALA A 33 -6.74 4.07 -5.09
C ALA A 33 -7.33 4.38 -3.71
N LYS A 34 -6.80 5.42 -3.03
CA LYS A 34 -7.28 5.85 -1.71
C LYS A 34 -8.76 6.25 -1.77
N THR A 35 -9.14 7.09 -2.73
CA THR A 35 -10.52 7.56 -2.89
C THR A 35 -11.48 6.43 -3.21
N SER A 36 -11.10 5.49 -4.09
CA SER A 36 -11.93 4.31 -4.41
C SER A 36 -12.24 3.49 -3.16
N ILE A 37 -11.21 3.15 -2.37
CA ILE A 37 -11.38 2.37 -1.14
C ILE A 37 -12.21 3.14 -0.11
N MET A 38 -11.95 4.43 0.09
CA MET A 38 -12.73 5.24 1.04
C MET A 38 -14.21 5.33 0.68
N ASN A 39 -14.55 5.31 -0.62
CA ASN A 39 -15.93 5.42 -1.07
C ASN A 39 -16.69 4.09 -1.09
N HIS A 40 -15.99 2.97 -1.34
CA HIS A 40 -16.64 1.68 -1.52
C HIS A 40 -16.48 0.73 -0.32
N CYS A 41 -15.42 0.91 0.47
CA CYS A 41 -15.01 0.01 1.52
C CYS A 41 -14.96 0.71 2.89
N ASP A 42 -16.11 0.81 3.55
CA ASP A 42 -16.27 1.43 4.86
C ASP A 42 -15.19 0.96 5.86
N SER A 43 -14.37 1.90 6.32
CA SER A 43 -13.31 1.67 7.32
C SER A 43 -12.32 0.55 6.97
N ARG A 44 -12.13 0.22 5.68
CA ARG A 44 -11.15 -0.80 5.22
C ARG A 44 -9.86 -0.23 4.64
N LEU A 45 -9.69 1.10 4.65
CA LEU A 45 -8.53 1.75 4.05
C LEU A 45 -7.20 1.20 4.60
N SER A 46 -7.12 0.99 5.92
CA SER A 46 -5.92 0.46 6.58
C SER A 46 -5.59 -0.98 6.11
N GLN A 47 -6.61 -1.82 5.96
CA GLN A 47 -6.46 -3.22 5.56
C GLN A 47 -5.99 -3.34 4.12
N PHE A 48 -6.57 -2.55 3.21
CA PHE A 48 -6.07 -2.45 1.84
C PHE A 48 -4.64 -1.93 1.79
N ASN A 49 -4.35 -0.88 2.56
CA ASN A 49 -3.01 -0.30 2.61
C ASN A 49 -1.96 -1.30 3.11
N SER A 50 -2.31 -2.11 4.12
CA SER A 50 -1.44 -3.19 4.62
C SER A 50 -1.11 -4.21 3.52
N CYS A 51 -2.08 -4.56 2.67
CA CYS A 51 -1.82 -5.44 1.53
C CYS A 51 -0.81 -4.85 0.55
N CYS A 52 -0.89 -3.54 0.30
CA CYS A 52 0.04 -2.84 -0.59
C CYS A 52 1.45 -2.78 0.01
N VAL A 53 1.57 -2.46 1.30
CA VAL A 53 2.85 -2.48 2.01
C VAL A 53 3.53 -3.86 1.92
N ASP A 54 2.77 -4.94 2.07
CA ASP A 54 3.33 -6.29 1.99
C ASP A 54 3.63 -6.72 0.54
N HIS A 55 2.89 -6.19 -0.43
CA HIS A 55 3.15 -6.40 -1.87
C HIS A 55 4.43 -5.70 -2.30
N ASP A 56 4.64 -4.45 -1.90
CA ASP A 56 5.86 -3.70 -2.16
C ASP A 56 7.08 -4.41 -1.55
N LYS A 57 6.99 -4.86 -0.29
CA LYS A 57 8.06 -5.67 0.33
C LYS A 57 8.34 -6.97 -0.44
N CYS A 58 7.31 -7.59 -1.01
CA CYS A 58 7.48 -8.80 -1.82
C CYS A 58 8.20 -8.48 -3.13
N TYR A 59 7.89 -7.34 -3.75
CA TYR A 59 8.58 -6.81 -4.92
C TYR A 59 10.03 -6.46 -4.59
N ASP A 60 10.30 -5.75 -3.50
CA ASP A 60 11.67 -5.41 -3.06
C ASP A 60 12.53 -6.66 -2.84
N ARG A 61 11.95 -7.72 -2.27
CA ARG A 61 12.61 -9.01 -2.07
C ARG A 61 12.71 -9.87 -3.34
N GLN A 62 12.17 -9.39 -4.45
CA GLN A 62 12.20 -10.08 -5.75
C GLN A 62 11.70 -11.54 -5.68
N LEU A 63 10.63 -11.80 -4.92
CA LEU A 63 10.09 -13.16 -4.71
C LEU A 63 9.27 -13.71 -5.90
N GLY A 64 9.46 -13.12 -7.09
CA GLY A 64 8.72 -13.42 -8.31
C GLY A 64 7.40 -12.66 -8.40
N ARG A 65 7.26 -11.81 -9.43
CA ARG A 65 6.08 -10.97 -9.65
C ARG A 65 4.76 -11.74 -9.54
N SER A 66 4.63 -12.86 -10.27
CA SER A 66 3.39 -13.66 -10.28
C SER A 66 3.05 -14.21 -8.88
N ASN A 67 4.06 -14.56 -8.08
CA ASN A 67 3.88 -15.01 -6.71
C ASN A 67 3.41 -13.85 -5.81
N CYS A 68 4.10 -12.71 -5.87
CA CYS A 68 3.72 -11.50 -5.14
C CYS A 68 2.30 -11.03 -5.48
N ASP A 69 1.94 -10.98 -6.76
CA ASP A 69 0.60 -10.57 -7.20
C ASP A 69 -0.47 -11.54 -6.70
N LYS A 70 -0.20 -12.86 -6.67
CA LYS A 70 -1.13 -13.85 -6.10
C LYS A 70 -1.33 -13.66 -4.59
N ILE A 71 -0.26 -13.38 -3.85
CA ILE A 71 -0.33 -13.10 -2.40
C ILE A 71 -1.13 -11.83 -2.15
N PHE A 72 -0.87 -10.77 -2.93
CA PHE A 72 -1.59 -9.52 -2.86
C PHE A 72 -3.08 -9.69 -3.14
N CYS A 73 -3.47 -10.40 -4.20
CA CYS A 73 -4.88 -10.69 -4.49
C CYS A 73 -5.59 -11.40 -3.33
N LYS A 74 -4.94 -12.41 -2.73
CA LYS A 74 -5.49 -13.11 -1.55
C LYS A 74 -5.62 -12.20 -0.33
N CYS A 75 -4.70 -11.25 -0.16
CA CYS A 75 -4.79 -10.25 0.91
C CYS A 75 -5.98 -9.32 0.68
N LEU A 76 -6.14 -8.80 -0.54
CA LEU A 76 -7.26 -7.93 -0.91
C LEU A 76 -8.62 -8.62 -0.74
N ASP A 77 -8.75 -9.89 -1.10
CA ASP A 77 -9.99 -10.65 -0.91
C ASP A 77 -10.39 -10.74 0.58
N LYS A 78 -9.42 -10.81 1.49
CA LYS A 78 -9.65 -10.78 2.94
C LYS A 78 -9.95 -9.37 3.46
N ALA A 79 -9.27 -8.36 2.90
CA ALA A 79 -9.49 -6.96 3.27
C ALA A 79 -10.88 -6.46 2.84
N ALA A 80 -11.36 -6.91 1.67
CA ALA A 80 -12.61 -6.49 1.04
C ALA A 80 -13.84 -7.21 1.60
N THR A 81 -14.05 -7.07 2.90
CA THR A 81 -15.31 -7.46 3.54
C THR A 81 -16.32 -6.32 3.47
N GLY A 82 -17.61 -6.66 3.32
CA GLY A 82 -18.70 -5.69 3.23
C GLY A 82 -19.36 -5.67 1.85
N THR A 83 -19.46 -4.48 1.26
CA THR A 83 -20.29 -4.19 0.07
C THR A 83 -19.80 -4.91 -1.19
N PHE A 84 -20.71 -5.04 -2.18
CA PHE A 84 -20.35 -5.55 -3.52
C PHE A 84 -19.27 -4.70 -4.18
N LEU A 85 -19.36 -3.37 -4.07
CA LEU A 85 -18.38 -2.44 -4.63
C LEU A 85 -17.00 -2.62 -4.00
N CYS A 86 -16.93 -2.89 -2.69
CA CYS A 86 -15.65 -3.15 -2.04
C CYS A 86 -14.97 -4.41 -2.58
N LYS A 87 -15.74 -5.50 -2.75
CA LYS A 87 -15.24 -6.74 -3.36
C LYS A 87 -14.82 -6.53 -4.81
N TRP A 88 -15.52 -5.66 -5.53
CA TRP A 88 -15.18 -5.28 -6.89
C TRP A 88 -13.86 -4.50 -6.96
N ASP A 89 -13.61 -3.60 -6.01
CA ASP A 89 -12.34 -2.87 -5.91
C ASP A 89 -11.15 -3.80 -5.65
N ALA A 90 -11.29 -4.79 -4.75
CA ALA A 90 -10.26 -5.81 -4.56
C ALA A 90 -9.92 -6.57 -5.85
N LYS A 91 -10.95 -6.99 -6.61
CA LYS A 91 -10.75 -7.66 -7.90
C LYS A 91 -10.05 -6.75 -8.92
N LYS A 92 -10.45 -5.48 -9.00
CA LYS A 92 -9.83 -4.48 -9.87
C LYS A 92 -8.37 -4.27 -9.51
N PHE A 93 -8.05 -4.08 -8.25
CA PHE A 93 -6.68 -3.83 -7.79
C PHE A 93 -5.79 -5.04 -8.08
N CYS A 94 -6.27 -6.25 -7.79
CA CYS A 94 -5.62 -7.50 -8.18
C CYS A 94 -5.35 -7.58 -9.69
N TRP A 95 -6.30 -7.19 -10.53
CA TRP A 95 -6.16 -7.19 -11.98
C TRP A 95 -5.13 -6.14 -12.46
N VAL A 96 -5.17 -4.93 -11.90
CA VAL A 96 -4.26 -3.84 -12.24
C VAL A 96 -2.80 -4.22 -12.00
N VAL A 97 -2.44 -4.81 -10.86
CA VAL A 97 -1.04 -5.20 -10.60
C VAL A 97 -0.57 -6.32 -11.54
N LYS A 98 -1.46 -7.27 -11.88
CA LYS A 98 -1.15 -8.35 -12.83
C LYS A 98 -0.93 -7.85 -14.25
N LEU A 99 -1.58 -6.77 -14.65
CA LEU A 99 -1.34 -6.14 -15.96
C LEU A 99 -0.14 -5.19 -15.93
N PHE A 100 -0.14 -4.23 -15.01
CA PHE A 100 0.74 -3.06 -15.06
C PHE A 100 1.90 -3.10 -14.06
N GLY A 101 1.88 -4.00 -13.07
CA GLY A 101 2.88 -4.09 -12.01
C GLY A 101 4.30 -4.46 -12.46
N GLY A 102 4.50 -4.88 -13.72
CA GLY A 102 5.80 -5.33 -14.22
C GLY A 102 6.88 -4.25 -14.15
N LYS A 103 6.54 -3.00 -14.48
CA LYS A 103 7.50 -1.88 -14.36
C LYS A 103 7.89 -1.61 -12.91
N ALA A 104 6.91 -1.65 -11.99
CA ALA A 104 7.16 -1.46 -10.56
C ALA A 104 8.04 -2.58 -9.99
N TYR A 105 7.73 -3.85 -10.33
CA TYR A 105 8.52 -5.01 -9.92
C TYR A 105 9.98 -4.92 -10.39
N ASN A 106 10.20 -4.58 -11.66
CA ASN A 106 11.55 -4.44 -12.22
C ASN A 106 12.30 -3.24 -11.61
N LYS A 107 11.60 -2.16 -11.26
CA LYS A 107 12.20 -0.99 -10.60
C LYS A 107 12.65 -1.32 -9.18
N ALA A 108 11.91 -2.18 -8.46
CA ALA A 108 12.24 -2.61 -7.10
C ALA A 108 13.47 -3.54 -7.01
N ALA A 109 13.96 -4.06 -8.14
CA ALA A 109 15.12 -4.96 -8.21
C ALA A 109 16.49 -4.26 -8.04
N ARG A 110 16.50 -2.98 -7.66
CA ARG A 110 17.69 -2.11 -7.70
C ARG A 110 18.24 -1.79 -6.32
#